data_AF-A0A2Z2I0X2-F1
#
_entry.id   AF-A0A2Z2I0X2-F1
#
_cell.length_a   1.000
_cell.length_b   1.000
_cell.length_c   1.000
_cell.angle_alpha   90.00
_cell.angle_beta   90.00
_cell.angle_gamma   90.00
#
_symmetry.space_group_name_H-M   'P 1'
#
loop_
_entity.id
_entity.type
_entity.pdbx_description
1 polymer ?
#
loop_
_entity_poly.entity_id
_entity_poly.type
_entity_poly.pdbx_seq_one_letter_code
_entity_poly.pdbx_strand_id
1 'polypeptide(L)'
;MSVLSHLRRIILVLIAFLALLVLGIVIDGVTVPIIELGEQYGLSEGPFSTPFQLAVDIRYFPIAIMLVGLFVWLLVGPIVRTRREEQQRRVGPP
;
A
#
# COMPACT_ATOMS: atom_id res chain seq x y z
N MET A 1 22.43 -3.57 -16.63
CA MET A 1 21.57 -2.73 -15.76
C MET A 1 22.33 -1.49 -15.30
N SER A 2 21.85 -0.28 -15.56
CA SER A 2 22.55 0.94 -15.10
C SER A 2 22.22 1.24 -13.62
N VAL A 3 23.22 1.76 -12.89
CA VAL A 3 23.11 2.20 -11.48
C VAL A 3 21.95 3.19 -11.30
N LEU A 4 21.70 4.04 -12.30
CA LEU A 4 20.63 5.04 -12.32
C LEU A 4 19.23 4.40 -12.20
N SER A 5 19.01 3.24 -12.81
CA SER A 5 17.73 2.53 -12.74
C SER A 5 17.46 1.93 -11.35
N HIS A 6 18.51 1.54 -10.63
CA HIS A 6 18.37 0.98 -9.28
C HIS A 6 18.06 2.11 -8.30
N LEU A 7 18.81 3.22 -8.39
CA LEU A 7 18.57 4.44 -7.62
C LEU A 7 17.13 4.96 -7.76
N ARG A 8 16.63 5.10 -8.99
CA ARG A 8 15.25 5.57 -9.22
C ARG A 8 14.21 4.67 -8.55
N ARG A 9 14.43 3.36 -8.55
CA ARG A 9 13.50 2.41 -7.95
C ARG A 9 13.52 2.47 -6.43
N ILE A 10 14.71 2.57 -5.83
CA ILE A 10 14.87 2.75 -4.38
C ILE A 10 14.18 4.04 -3.92
N ILE A 11 14.37 5.14 -4.66
CA ILE A 11 13.71 6.43 -4.36
C ILE A 11 12.18 6.29 -4.42
N LEU A 12 11.63 5.64 -5.46
CA LEU A 12 10.19 5.42 -5.56
C LEU A 12 9.63 4.58 -4.41
N VAL A 13 10.38 3.56 -3.99
CA VAL A 13 10.00 2.72 -2.84
C VAL A 13 10.02 3.53 -1.55
N LEU A 14 11.05 4.35 -1.33
CA LEU A 14 11.15 5.27 -0.19
C LEU A 14 9.97 6.25 -0.13
N ILE A 15 9.62 6.86 -1.27
CA ILE A 15 8.46 7.76 -1.37
C ILE A 15 7.16 7.01 -1.07
N ALA A 16 7.01 5.78 -1.57
CA ALA A 16 5.83 4.95 -1.27
C ALA A 16 5.73 4.61 0.22
N PHE A 17 6.84 4.27 0.88
CA PHE A 17 6.87 4.06 2.33
C PHE A 17 6.52 5.34 3.10
N LEU A 18 7.04 6.49 2.68
CA LEU A 18 6.69 7.79 3.27
C LEU A 18 5.18 8.05 3.14
N ALA A 19 4.60 7.81 1.96
CA ALA A 19 3.17 7.97 1.73
C ALA A 19 2.33 7.03 2.61
N LEU A 20 2.76 5.78 2.79
CA LEU A 20 2.10 4.82 3.69
C LEU A 20 2.18 5.25 5.16
N LEU A 21 3.30 5.83 5.58
CA LEU A 21 3.46 6.38 6.92
C LEU A 21 2.51 7.56 7.14
N VAL A 22 2.43 8.49 6.18
CA VAL A 22 1.47 9.61 6.23
C VAL A 22 0.04 9.09 6.27
N LEU A 23 -0.30 8.07 5.47
CA LEU A 23 -1.62 7.46 5.48
C LEU A 23 -1.95 6.86 6.86
N GLY A 24 -1.00 6.19 7.51
CA GLY A 24 -1.17 5.67 8.87
C GLY A 24 -1.46 6.77 9.89
N ILE A 25 -0.72 7.88 9.84
CA ILE A 25 -0.96 9.05 10.71
C ILE A 25 -2.36 9.63 10.48
N VAL A 26 -2.79 9.74 9.22
CA VAL A 26 -4.13 10.23 8.89
C VAL A 26 -5.20 9.28 9.42
N ILE A 27 -5.02 7.97 9.29
CA ILE A 27 -5.94 6.97 9.84
C ILE A 27 -6.03 7.14 11.36
N ASP A 28 -4.91 7.25 12.07
CA ASP A 28 -4.91 7.44 13.53
C ASP A 28 -5.60 8.75 13.93
N GLY A 29 -5.34 9.84 13.21
CA GLY A 29 -5.94 11.14 13.48
C GLY A 29 -7.45 11.20 13.22
N VAL A 30 -7.97 10.40 12.30
CA VAL A 30 -9.40 10.37 11.93
C VAL A 30 -10.16 9.26 12.67
N THR A 31 -9.50 8.18 13.09
CA THR A 31 -10.15 7.05 13.75
C THR A 31 -10.73 7.43 15.11
N VAL A 32 -9.97 8.16 15.93
CA VAL A 32 -10.43 8.59 17.28
C VAL A 32 -11.75 9.37 17.22
N PRO A 33 -11.87 10.46 16.43
CA PRO A 33 -13.13 11.20 16.36
C PRO A 33 -14.27 10.39 15.74
N ILE A 34 -14.00 9.44 14.83
CA ILE A 34 -15.03 8.53 14.31
C ILE A 34 -15.57 7.60 15.40
N ILE A 35 -14.69 7.11 16.28
CA ILE A 35 -15.09 6.26 17.41
C ILE A 35 -15.98 7.05 18.37
N GLU A 36 -15.53 8.24 18.78
CA GLU A 36 -16.26 9.13 19.69
C GLU A 36 -17.63 9.53 19.14
N LEU A 37 -17.71 9.89 17.85
CA LEU A 37 -18.99 10.19 17.19
C LEU A 37 -19.88 8.94 17.13
N GLY A 38 -19.32 7.78 16.82
CA GLY A 38 -20.09 6.54 16.77
C GLY A 38 -20.73 6.18 18.11
N GLU A 39 -20.03 6.40 19.22
CA GLU A 39 -20.59 6.25 20.57
C GLU A 39 -21.72 7.26 20.83
N GLN A 40 -21.53 8.53 20.46
CA GLN A 40 -22.56 9.57 20.63
C GLN A 40 -23.85 9.29 19.85
N TYR A 41 -23.75 8.67 18.67
CA TYR A 41 -24.90 8.29 17.85
C TYR A 41 -25.45 6.88 18.18
N GLY A 42 -24.95 6.23 19.23
CA GLY A 42 -25.38 4.89 19.64
C GLY A 42 -25.02 3.80 18.63
N LEU A 43 -24.06 4.05 17.74
CA LEU A 43 -23.60 3.06 16.75
C LEU A 43 -22.84 1.92 17.43
N SER A 44 -22.20 2.15 18.58
CA SER A 44 -21.47 1.12 19.34
C SER A 44 -22.38 0.08 20.01
N GLU A 45 -23.61 0.45 20.38
CA GLU A 45 -24.56 -0.43 21.08
C GLU A 45 -25.80 -0.79 20.24
N GLY A 46 -26.00 -0.11 19.11
CA GLY A 46 -27.14 -0.28 18.23
C GLY A 46 -27.02 -1.46 17.25
N PRO A 47 -27.98 -1.61 16.32
CA PRO A 47 -27.97 -2.65 15.29
C PRO A 47 -26.80 -2.51 14.30
N PHE A 48 -26.11 -1.36 14.30
CA PHE A 48 -24.93 -1.08 13.50
C PHE A 48 -23.60 -1.28 14.26
N SER A 49 -23.63 -1.78 15.49
CA SER A 49 -22.43 -2.08 16.31
C SER A 49 -21.45 -3.01 15.61
N THR A 50 -21.95 -4.07 14.99
CA THR A 50 -21.11 -5.05 14.28
C THR A 50 -20.37 -4.44 13.08
N PRO A 51 -21.04 -3.79 12.11
CA PRO A 51 -20.33 -3.18 10.98
C PRO A 51 -19.43 -2.01 11.41
N PHE A 52 -19.81 -1.27 12.46
CA PHE A 52 -18.98 -0.21 13.02
C PHE A 52 -17.68 -0.75 13.64
N GLN A 53 -17.79 -1.76 14.51
CA GLN A 53 -16.65 -2.45 15.11
C GLN A 53 -15.72 -3.02 14.02
N LEU A 54 -16.31 -3.66 13.00
CA LEU A 54 -15.56 -4.24 11.91
C LEU A 54 -14.78 -3.17 11.13
N ALA A 55 -15.37 -2.00 10.87
CA ALA A 55 -14.67 -0.89 10.23
C ALA A 55 -13.48 -0.38 11.06
N VAL A 56 -13.63 -0.32 12.38
CA VAL A 56 -12.55 0.06 13.31
C VAL A 56 -11.44 -0.99 13.35
N ASP A 57 -11.78 -2.27 13.30
CA ASP A 57 -10.83 -3.38 13.35
C ASP A 57 -10.03 -3.50 12.04
N ILE A 58 -10.66 -3.27 10.88
CA ILE A 58 -9.99 -3.32 9.58
C ILE A 58 -9.31 -2.01 9.17
N ARG A 59 -9.25 -0.99 10.03
CA ARG A 59 -8.76 0.35 9.65
C ARG A 59 -7.34 0.36 9.06
N TYR A 60 -6.47 -0.56 9.49
CA TYR A 60 -5.10 -0.70 8.95
C TYR A 60 -4.99 -1.71 7.81
N PHE A 61 -6.07 -2.42 7.48
CA PHE A 61 -6.08 -3.39 6.40
C PHE A 61 -5.68 -2.80 5.03
N PRO A 62 -6.09 -1.56 4.66
CA PRO A 62 -5.61 -0.92 3.44
C PRO A 62 -4.08 -0.76 3.40
N ILE A 63 -3.45 -0.41 4.55
CA ILE A 63 -2.00 -0.28 4.64
C ILE A 63 -1.32 -1.63 4.38
N ALA A 64 -1.83 -2.70 4.99
CA ALA A 64 -1.31 -4.05 4.79
C ALA A 64 -1.39 -4.48 3.32
N ILE A 65 -2.53 -4.26 2.64
CA ILE A 65 -2.69 -4.56 1.21
C ILE A 65 -1.69 -3.77 0.37
N MET A 66 -1.53 -2.47 0.64
CA MET A 66 -0.61 -1.64 -0.13
C MET A 66 0.84 -2.06 0.06
N LEU A 67 1.24 -2.50 1.26
CA LEU A 67 2.57 -3.05 1.52
C LEU A 67 2.82 -4.33 0.72
N VAL A 68 1.85 -5.25 0.68
CA VAL A 68 1.93 -6.48 -0.13
C VAL A 68 2.02 -6.13 -1.62
N GLY A 69 1.19 -5.21 -2.10
CA GLY A 69 1.22 -4.74 -3.49
C GLY A 69 2.57 -4.11 -3.86
N LEU A 70 3.13 -3.28 -2.97
CA LEU A 70 4.45 -2.69 -3.15
C LEU A 70 5.55 -3.77 -3.20
N PHE A 71 5.48 -4.76 -2.32
CA PHE A 71 6.43 -5.87 -2.29
C PHE A 71 6.37 -6.72 -3.58
N VAL A 72 5.17 -7.08 -4.02
CA VAL A 72 4.96 -7.79 -5.30
C VAL A 72 5.50 -6.96 -6.46
N TRP A 73 5.22 -5.66 -6.50
CA TRP A 73 5.76 -4.77 -7.53
C TRP A 73 7.29 -4.71 -7.51
N LEU A 74 7.89 -4.75 -6.33
CA LEU A 74 9.35 -4.77 -6.12
C LEU A 74 9.97 -6.09 -6.63
N LEU A 75 9.28 -7.21 -6.48
CA LEU A 75 9.72 -8.52 -6.96
C LEU A 75 9.47 -8.78 -8.45
N VAL A 76 8.37 -8.27 -9.02
CA VAL A 76 7.98 -8.55 -10.42
C VAL A 76 8.72 -7.62 -11.41
N GLY A 77 9.00 -6.38 -11.03
CA GLY A 77 9.67 -5.41 -11.90
C GLY A 77 11.07 -5.80 -12.44
N PRO A 78 11.97 -6.48 -11.70
CA PRO A 78 13.21 -7.01 -12.26
C PRO A 78 12.92 -8.13 -13.26
N ILE A 79 12.04 -9.09 -12.92
CA ILE A 79 11.76 -10.30 -13.71
C ILE A 79 11.26 -9.94 -15.12
N VAL A 80 10.35 -8.98 -15.23
CA VAL A 80 9.81 -8.54 -16.53
C VAL A 80 10.89 -7.85 -17.38
N ARG A 81 11.80 -7.10 -16.76
CA ARG A 81 12.90 -6.45 -17.47
C ARG A 81 13.93 -7.46 -17.98
N THR A 82 14.33 -8.44 -17.17
CA THR A 82 15.25 -9.49 -17.62
C THR A 82 14.68 -10.26 -18.80
N ARG A 83 13.39 -10.62 -18.77
CA ARG A 83 12.76 -11.31 -19.91
C ARG A 83 12.73 -10.47 -21.18
N ARG A 84 12.51 -9.16 -21.08
CA ARG A 84 12.54 -8.25 -22.25
C ARG A 84 13.96 -8.11 -22.81
N GLU A 85 14.96 -7.97 -21.94
CA GLU A 85 16.37 -7.91 -22.35
C GLU A 85 16.82 -9.25 -22.99
N GLU A 86 16.39 -10.39 -22.45
CA GLU A 86 16.68 -11.71 -23.01
C GLU A 86 15.97 -11.94 -24.36
N GLN A 87 14.72 -11.50 -24.50
CA GLN A 87 14.00 -11.56 -25.78
C GLN A 87 14.66 -10.67 -26.84
N GLN A 88 15.09 -9.46 -26.49
CA GLN A 88 15.82 -8.56 -27.40
C GLN A 88 17.22 -9.09 -27.78
N ARG A 89 17.83 -9.95 -26.97
CA ARG A 89 19.07 -10.64 -27.33
C ARG A 89 18.85 -11.83 -28.26
N ARG A 90 17.68 -12.50 -28.17
CA ARG A 90 17.34 -13.64 -29.03
C ARG A 90 16.82 -13.21 -30.39
N VAL A 91 16.14 -12.07 -30.46
CA VAL A 91 15.74 -11.43 -31.70
C VAL A 91 16.83 -10.41 -32.01
N GLY A 92 17.88 -10.82 -32.72
CA GLY A 92 18.98 -9.93 -33.13
C GLY A 92 18.46 -8.68 -33.85
N PRO A 93 19.28 -7.61 -33.97
CA PRO A 93 18.87 -6.40 -34.70
C PRO A 93 18.47 -6.76 -36.14
N PRO A 94 17.52 -6.02 -36.75
CA PRO A 94 17.20 -6.20 -38.17
C PRO A 94 18.44 -6.03 -39.06
#